data_AF-A0A1F8PCS4-F1
#
_entry.id   AF-A0A1F8PCS4-F1
#
_cell.length_a   1.000
_cell.length_b   1.000
_cell.length_c   1.000
_cell.angle_alpha   90.00
_cell.angle_beta   90.00
_cell.angle_gamma   90.00
#
_symmetry.space_group_name_H-M   'P 1'
#
loop_
_entity.id
_entity.type
_entity.pdbx_description
1 polymer ?
#
loop_
_entity_poly.entity_id
_entity_poly.type
_entity_poly.pdbx_seq_one_letter_code
_entity_poly.pdbx_strand_id
1 'polypeptide(L)'
;MKKFNDFLKRRTTARKELKEEIIKQMEAPKVIAEHTVVKGDTLSGIALKYYGNASRRHYMYIFNKNKDVIGNNPDMIMVGIKLIIYELAEDLKDE
;
A
#
# COMPACT_ATOMS: atom_id res chain seq x y z
N MET A 1 12.73 42.87 -15.44
CA MET A 1 13.31 41.56 -15.82
C MET A 1 13.31 40.53 -14.68
N LYS A 2 13.67 40.85 -13.42
CA LYS A 2 13.62 39.90 -12.28
C LYS A 2 12.28 39.18 -12.09
N LYS A 3 11.17 39.92 -12.05
CA LYS A 3 9.81 39.36 -11.81
C LYS A 3 9.38 38.29 -12.83
N PHE A 4 9.82 38.39 -14.09
CA PHE A 4 9.49 37.42 -15.14
C PHE A 4 10.29 36.13 -14.99
N ASN A 5 11.57 36.22 -14.67
CA ASN A 5 12.41 35.05 -14.38
C ASN A 5 11.96 34.34 -13.09
N ASP A 6 11.54 35.09 -12.08
CA ASP A 6 10.95 34.53 -10.85
C ASP A 6 9.64 33.79 -11.14
N PHE A 7 8.80 34.32 -12.04
CA PHE A 7 7.57 33.67 -12.48
C PHE A 7 7.84 32.38 -13.26
N LEU A 8 8.77 32.41 -14.23
CA LEU A 8 9.17 31.22 -14.98
C LEU A 8 9.76 30.14 -14.06
N LYS A 9 10.62 30.53 -13.11
CA LYS A 9 11.22 29.61 -12.12
C LYS A 9 10.16 28.94 -11.26
N ARG A 10 9.18 29.69 -10.73
CA ARG A 10 8.05 29.13 -9.97
C ARG A 10 7.20 28.17 -10.80
N ARG A 11 6.93 28.49 -12.07
CA ARG A 11 6.20 27.58 -12.98
C ARG A 11 6.97 26.29 -13.26
N THR A 12 8.29 26.37 -13.39
CA THR A 12 9.13 25.17 -13.59
C THR A 12 9.21 24.33 -12.32
N THR A 13 9.33 24.95 -11.15
CA THR A 13 9.38 24.25 -9.87
C THR A 13 8.05 23.55 -9.58
N ALA A 14 6.92 24.24 -9.71
CA ALA A 14 5.60 23.64 -9.47
C ALA A 14 5.32 22.44 -10.39
N ARG A 15 5.76 22.49 -11.65
CA ARG A 15 5.66 21.34 -12.56
C ARG A 15 6.58 20.18 -12.17
N LYS A 16 7.76 20.49 -11.66
CA LYS A 16 8.72 19.49 -11.18
C LYS A 16 8.19 18.80 -9.91
N GLU A 17 7.73 19.58 -8.93
CA GLU A 17 7.12 19.09 -7.69
C GLU A 17 5.89 18.24 -7.97
N LEU A 18 4.98 18.70 -8.85
CA LEU A 18 3.82 17.90 -9.27
C LEU A 18 4.24 16.58 -9.92
N LYS A 19 5.28 16.60 -10.77
CA LYS A 19 5.79 15.37 -11.40
C LYS A 19 6.42 14.42 -10.38
N GLU A 20 7.18 14.94 -9.42
CA GLU A 20 7.80 14.16 -8.34
C GLU A 20 6.74 13.57 -7.40
N GLU A 21 5.68 14.31 -7.10
CA GLU A 21 4.57 13.86 -6.28
C GLU A 21 3.73 12.79 -6.98
N ILE A 22 3.49 12.95 -8.29
CA ILE A 22 2.88 11.91 -9.13
C ILE A 22 3.76 10.65 -9.14
N ILE A 23 5.07 10.78 -9.35
CA ILE A 23 5.99 9.63 -9.34
C ILE A 23 5.97 8.92 -7.99
N LYS A 24 6.04 9.67 -6.89
CA LYS A 24 5.98 9.13 -5.52
C LYS A 24 4.67 8.41 -5.23
N GLN A 25 3.54 8.92 -5.71
CA GLN A 25 2.24 8.23 -5.59
C GLN A 25 2.11 7.00 -6.50
N MET A 26 2.86 6.97 -7.60
CA MET A 26 2.90 5.84 -8.53
C MET A 26 3.90 4.75 -8.15
N GLU A 27 4.78 5.00 -7.16
CA GLU A 27 5.68 3.95 -6.66
C GLU A 27 4.86 2.80 -6.07
N ALA A 28 5.07 1.61 -6.62
CA ALA A 28 4.44 0.41 -6.11
C ALA A 28 4.88 0.22 -4.65
N PRO A 29 3.97 -0.14 -3.74
CA PRO A 29 4.33 -0.35 -2.35
C PRO A 29 5.39 -1.43 -2.24
N LYS A 30 6.32 -1.27 -1.29
CA LYS A 30 7.42 -2.20 -1.08
C LYS A 30 6.89 -3.53 -0.52
N VAL A 31 7.39 -4.66 -1.02
CA VAL A 31 7.12 -5.96 -0.39
C VAL A 31 7.94 -6.08 0.89
N ILE A 32 7.29 -6.40 2.01
CA ILE A 32 7.94 -6.57 3.31
C ILE A 32 7.98 -8.03 3.78
N ALA A 33 7.06 -8.87 3.29
CA ALA A 33 7.07 -10.30 3.57
C ALA A 33 6.30 -11.11 2.53
N GLU A 34 6.59 -12.41 2.48
CA GLU A 34 5.72 -13.42 1.89
C GLU A 34 5.17 -14.31 3.02
N HIS A 35 3.86 -14.53 3.02
CA HIS A 35 3.19 -15.32 4.04
C HIS A 35 2.45 -16.49 3.40
N THR A 36 2.82 -17.72 3.76
CA THR A 36 2.04 -18.91 3.36
C THR A 36 0.96 -19.15 4.41
N VAL A 37 -0.31 -19.10 4.00
CA VAL A 37 -1.46 -19.28 4.89
C VAL A 37 -1.44 -20.69 5.48
N VAL A 38 -1.55 -20.80 6.80
CA VAL A 38 -1.65 -22.06 7.53
C VAL A 38 -3.01 -22.21 8.19
N LYS A 39 -3.30 -23.41 8.72
CA LYS A 39 -4.56 -23.70 9.41
C LYS A 39 -4.72 -22.77 10.62
N GLY A 40 -5.83 -22.04 10.65
CA GLY A 40 -6.17 -21.12 11.75
C GLY A 40 -5.84 -19.66 11.46
N ASP A 41 -5.16 -19.36 10.35
CA ASP A 41 -4.94 -17.98 9.94
C ASP A 41 -6.25 -17.31 9.51
N THR A 42 -6.32 -16.01 9.79
CA THR A 42 -7.33 -15.10 9.26
C THR A 42 -6.61 -13.87 8.70
N LEU A 43 -7.24 -13.15 7.76
CA LEU A 43 -6.63 -11.92 7.24
C LEU A 43 -6.39 -10.88 8.34
N SER A 44 -7.27 -10.79 9.35
CA SER A 44 -7.09 -9.91 10.50
C SER A 44 -5.94 -10.33 11.41
N GLY A 45 -5.74 -11.65 11.62
CA GLY A 45 -4.60 -12.16 12.37
C GLY A 45 -3.27 -11.94 11.64
N ILE A 46 -3.27 -12.11 10.31
CA ILE A 46 -2.11 -11.80 9.47
C ILE A 46 -1.82 -10.29 9.50
N ALA A 47 -2.84 -9.44 9.38
CA ALA A 47 -2.68 -7.99 9.51
C ALA A 47 -2.11 -7.60 10.88
N LEU A 48 -2.62 -8.19 11.97
CA LEU A 48 -2.07 -7.98 13.31
C LEU A 48 -0.59 -8.37 13.39
N LYS A 49 -0.21 -9.49 12.79
CA LYS A 49 1.18 -9.98 12.78
C LYS A 49 2.15 -9.02 12.07
N TYR A 50 1.77 -8.49 10.90
CA TYR A 50 2.68 -7.70 10.07
C TYR A 50 2.56 -6.20 10.26
N TYR A 51 1.39 -5.71 10.69
CA TYR A 51 1.09 -4.29 10.83
C TYR A 51 0.84 -3.88 12.28
N GLY A 52 0.72 -4.83 13.22
CA GLY A 52 0.34 -4.52 14.60
C GLY A 52 -1.12 -4.11 14.77
N ASN A 53 -1.91 -4.08 13.68
CA ASN A 53 -3.29 -3.61 13.67
C ASN A 53 -4.19 -4.60 12.89
N ALA A 54 -5.25 -5.06 13.53
CA ALA A 54 -6.22 -6.02 12.98
C ALA A 54 -7.46 -5.35 12.37
N SER A 55 -7.47 -4.02 12.21
CA SER A 55 -8.64 -3.29 11.75
C SER A 55 -9.04 -3.66 10.33
N ARG A 56 -10.29 -3.37 9.98
CA ARG A 56 -10.84 -3.64 8.64
C ARG A 56 -10.00 -3.06 7.52
N ARG A 57 -9.45 -1.86 7.69
CA ARG A 57 -8.62 -1.23 6.67
C ARG A 57 -7.33 -2.02 6.41
N HIS A 58 -6.69 -2.51 7.46
CA HIS A 58 -5.44 -3.26 7.38
C HIS A 58 -5.63 -4.63 6.72
N TYR A 59 -6.61 -5.42 7.16
CA TYR A 59 -6.80 -6.74 6.56
C TYR A 59 -7.38 -6.66 5.14
N MET A 60 -8.18 -5.62 4.84
CA MET A 60 -8.66 -5.39 3.47
C MET A 60 -7.53 -4.91 2.56
N TYR A 61 -6.51 -4.23 3.08
CA TYR A 61 -5.31 -3.90 2.31
C TYR A 61 -4.59 -5.17 1.83
N ILE A 62 -4.40 -6.15 2.72
CA ILE A 62 -3.84 -7.47 2.35
C ILE A 62 -4.71 -8.15 1.28
N PHE A 63 -6.03 -8.20 1.50
CA PHE A 63 -6.97 -8.80 0.56
C PHE A 63 -6.86 -8.17 -0.83
N ASN A 64 -6.92 -6.85 -0.92
CA ASN A 64 -6.92 -6.14 -2.19
C ASN A 64 -5.63 -6.35 -2.97
N LYS A 65 -4.48 -6.44 -2.28
CA LYS A 65 -3.17 -6.70 -2.91
C LYS A 65 -2.98 -8.15 -3.35
N ASN A 66 -3.80 -9.07 -2.84
CA ASN A 66 -3.70 -10.50 -3.11
C ASN A 66 -4.99 -11.06 -3.72
N LYS A 67 -5.83 -10.20 -4.28
CA LYS A 67 -7.15 -10.59 -4.80
C LYS A 67 -7.04 -11.64 -5.91
N ASP A 68 -5.95 -11.62 -6.67
CA ASP A 68 -5.67 -12.56 -7.74
C ASP A 68 -5.53 -14.01 -7.23
N VAL A 69 -5.07 -14.20 -5.99
CA VAL A 69 -4.89 -15.52 -5.36
C VAL A 69 -5.96 -15.87 -4.33
N ILE A 70 -6.59 -14.88 -3.70
CA ILE A 70 -7.69 -15.08 -2.74
C ILE A 70 -9.05 -15.24 -3.46
N GLY A 71 -9.23 -14.56 -4.59
CA GLY A 71 -10.51 -14.47 -5.29
C GLY A 71 -11.40 -13.36 -4.73
N ASN A 72 -12.71 -13.61 -4.69
CA ASN A 72 -13.71 -12.55 -4.45
C ASN A 72 -14.20 -12.44 -3.00
N ASN A 73 -13.82 -13.37 -2.12
CA ASN A 73 -14.27 -13.38 -0.74
C ASN A 73 -13.11 -13.19 0.24
N PRO A 74 -13.02 -12.05 0.96
CA PRO A 74 -11.96 -11.81 1.94
C PRO A 74 -12.05 -12.73 3.17
N ASP A 75 -13.22 -13.28 3.49
CA ASP A 75 -13.41 -14.16 4.64
C ASP A 75 -13.00 -15.62 4.33
N MET A 76 -12.67 -15.93 3.07
CA MET A 76 -12.23 -17.25 2.63
C MET A 76 -10.81 -17.21 2.10
N ILE A 77 -9.82 -17.36 2.98
CA ILE A 77 -8.43 -17.65 2.58
C ILE A 77 -8.14 -19.14 2.69
N MET A 78 -7.50 -19.72 1.68
CA MET A 78 -7.19 -21.15 1.64
C MET A 78 -5.80 -21.43 2.20
N VAL A 79 -5.66 -22.50 2.96
CA VAL A 79 -4.35 -22.98 3.43
C VAL A 79 -3.45 -23.29 2.24
N GLY A 80 -2.18 -22.89 2.33
CA GLY A 80 -1.15 -23.13 1.32
C GLY A 80 -1.00 -22.04 0.27
N ILE A 81 -1.91 -21.06 0.20
CA ILE A 81 -1.72 -19.91 -0.70
C ILE A 81 -0.65 -18.98 -0.13
N LYS A 82 0.12 -18.36 -1.03
CA LYS A 82 1.11 -17.33 -0.68
C LYS A 82 0.48 -15.96 -0.82
N LEU A 83 0.52 -15.18 0.25
CA LEU A 83 0.16 -13.78 0.27
C LEU A 83 1.43 -12.94 0.27
N ILE A 84 1.48 -11.98 -0.65
CA ILE A 84 2.48 -10.93 -0.67
C ILE A 84 2.03 -9.83 0.30
N ILE A 85 2.84 -9.59 1.32
CA ILE A 85 2.58 -8.54 2.30
C ILE A 85 3.38 -7.31 1.88
N TYR A 86 2.64 -6.28 1.50
CA TYR A 86 3.19 -4.98 1.15
C TYR A 86 3.32 -4.10 2.40
N GLU A 87 4.24 -3.15 2.37
CA GLU A 87 4.27 -2.05 3.32
C GLU A 87 2.92 -1.32 3.30
N LEU A 88 2.49 -0.85 4.47
CA LEU A 88 1.28 -0.05 4.59
C LEU A 88 1.36 1.19 3.72
N ALA A 89 0.24 1.52 3.09
CA ALA A 89 0.05 2.83 2.51
C ALA A 89 0.12 3.88 3.61
N GLU A 90 0.61 5.08 3.27
CA GLU A 90 0.89 6.13 4.26
C GLU A 90 -0.36 6.51 5.08
N ASP A 91 -1.53 6.52 4.44
CA ASP A 91 -2.82 6.80 5.05
C ASP A 91 -3.30 5.73 6.05
N LEU A 92 -2.65 4.57 6.09
CA LEU A 92 -2.95 3.49 7.03
C LEU A 92 -1.99 3.44 8.22
N LYS A 93 -0.91 4.24 8.23
CA LYS A 93 0.11 4.21 9.29
C LYS A 93 -0.29 4.97 10.56
N ASP A 94 -1.25 5.87 10.46
CA ASP A 94 -1.63 6.81 11.54
C ASP A 94 -2.81 6.32 12.41
N GLU A 95 -3.16 5.03 12.35
CA GLU A 95 -4.29 4.40 13.05
C GLU A 95 -3.91 3.34 14.08
#